data_AF-A0A3M7S284-F1
#
_entry.id   AF-A0A3M7S284-F1
#
_cell.length_a   1.000
_cell.length_b   1.000
_cell.length_c   1.000
_cell.angle_alpha   90.00
_cell.angle_beta   90.00
_cell.angle_gamma   90.00
#
_symmetry.space_group_name_H-M   'P 1'
#
loop_
_entity.id
_entity.type
_entity.pdbx_description
1 polymer ?
#
loop_
_entity_poly.entity_id
_entity_poly.type
_entity_poly.pdbx_seq_one_letter_code
_entity_poly.pdbx_strand_id
1 'polypeptide(L)'
;MSEASSTSVLLSVNNQENQLDNTDNDVEDIEEIQTKSGINTVYDEYATYAYIAEFVESLEQGQIDGKKWSKKEKRVTKLGEKQFYKCSSCSKKMFSVKLRTSLEVQVCIEYGLHQYSNANSKEAWEKSKNRVLKMYQKEGKKPKEISRWLCLQLLEDYVEISQTQISNLIQRLKKQDEPTMTVEMLKNWCYSHS
;
A
#
# COMPACT_ATOMS: atom_id res chain seq x y z
N MET A 1 -11.54 -11.27 66.04
CA MET A 1 -10.72 -11.56 64.85
C MET A 1 -10.89 -13.04 64.54
N SER A 2 -11.93 -13.37 63.77
CA SER A 2 -12.24 -14.73 63.31
C SER A 2 -13.08 -14.65 62.03
N GLU A 3 -12.90 -15.66 61.20
CA GLU A 3 -13.18 -15.79 59.77
C GLU A 3 -14.65 -16.09 59.42
N ALA A 4 -14.98 -15.92 58.13
CA ALA A 4 -15.87 -16.73 57.26
C ALA A 4 -16.62 -15.79 56.28
N SER A 5 -16.43 -15.85 54.97
CA SER A 5 -16.77 -16.90 53.99
C SER A 5 -18.25 -16.94 53.58
N SER A 6 -18.47 -16.50 52.33
CA SER A 6 -19.35 -17.05 51.28
C SER A 6 -20.90 -16.94 51.31
N THR A 7 -21.38 -16.43 50.17
CA THR A 7 -22.56 -16.83 49.36
C THR A 7 -23.99 -16.69 49.90
N SER A 8 -24.83 -15.97 49.16
CA SER A 8 -26.16 -16.49 48.75
C SER A 8 -26.77 -15.66 47.61
N VAL A 9 -27.17 -16.35 46.54
CA VAL A 9 -28.06 -15.89 45.47
C VAL A 9 -29.50 -15.95 45.98
N LEU A 10 -30.33 -14.94 45.71
CA LEU A 10 -31.77 -15.16 45.53
C LEU A 10 -32.29 -14.31 44.37
N LEU A 11 -32.75 -15.02 43.34
CA LEU A 11 -33.65 -14.56 42.29
C LEU A 11 -34.92 -13.97 42.92
N SER A 12 -35.35 -12.81 42.42
CA SER A 12 -36.76 -12.45 42.41
C SER A 12 -37.16 -12.15 40.98
N VAL A 13 -37.89 -13.10 40.39
CA VAL A 13 -38.73 -12.90 39.21
C VAL A 13 -40.15 -12.69 39.72
N ASN A 14 -40.74 -11.51 39.49
CA ASN A 14 -42.17 -11.33 39.29
C ASN A 14 -42.40 -9.90 38.77
N ASN A 15 -42.56 -9.71 37.47
CA ASN A 15 -43.82 -9.71 36.71
C ASN A 15 -44.69 -8.45 36.90
N GLN A 16 -44.86 -7.78 35.75
CA GLN A 16 -45.99 -6.98 35.27
C GLN A 16 -46.14 -5.49 35.65
N GLU A 17 -45.74 -4.69 34.65
CA GLU A 17 -46.56 -3.73 33.89
C GLU A 17 -46.74 -2.28 34.40
N ASN A 18 -46.25 -1.38 33.52
CA ASN A 18 -46.69 0.00 33.22
C ASN A 18 -46.39 1.08 34.28
N GLN A 19 -45.74 2.21 34.01
CA GLN A 19 -45.63 3.01 32.79
C GLN A 19 -44.32 3.82 32.73
N LEU A 20 -43.90 4.08 31.48
CA LEU A 20 -43.25 5.30 30.97
C LEU A 20 -42.02 5.84 31.69
N ASP A 21 -40.86 5.64 31.05
CA ASP A 21 -40.02 6.80 30.75
C ASP A 21 -39.45 6.64 29.33
N ASN A 22 -39.79 7.60 28.47
CA ASN A 22 -39.24 7.72 27.13
C ASN A 22 -37.88 8.37 27.28
N THR A 23 -36.82 7.59 27.21
CA THR A 23 -35.48 8.16 26.98
C THR A 23 -34.91 7.53 25.74
N ASP A 24 -34.69 8.41 24.76
CA ASP A 24 -33.77 8.27 23.64
C ASP A 24 -32.75 7.18 23.92
N ASN A 25 -32.90 6.05 23.23
CA ASN A 25 -31.74 5.26 22.91
C ASN A 25 -30.99 6.12 21.90
N ASP A 26 -30.09 6.98 22.42
CA ASP A 26 -28.95 7.48 21.68
C ASP A 26 -28.19 6.23 21.24
N VAL A 27 -28.64 5.65 20.12
CA VAL A 27 -27.79 5.02 19.13
C VAL A 27 -26.76 6.10 18.85
N GLU A 28 -25.65 6.06 19.58
CA GLU A 28 -24.43 6.61 19.05
C GLU A 28 -24.22 5.83 17.76
N ASP A 29 -24.53 6.51 16.67
CA ASP A 29 -24.25 6.14 15.30
C ASP A 29 -22.93 5.38 15.30
N ILE A 30 -23.00 4.07 15.08
CA ILE A 30 -21.83 3.34 14.63
C ILE A 30 -21.55 4.01 13.29
N GLU A 31 -20.67 5.01 13.29
CA GLU A 31 -20.20 5.67 12.08
C GLU A 31 -19.88 4.54 11.12
N GLU A 32 -20.75 4.40 10.12
CA GLU A 32 -20.68 3.37 9.12
C GLU A 32 -19.38 3.68 8.40
N ILE A 33 -18.29 3.02 8.81
CA ILE A 33 -16.99 3.17 8.18
C ILE A 33 -17.24 2.70 6.77
N GLN A 34 -17.46 3.66 5.86
CA GLN A 34 -17.60 3.42 4.45
C GLN A 34 -16.41 2.56 4.06
N THR A 35 -16.67 1.28 3.83
CA THR A 35 -15.67 0.35 3.34
C THR A 35 -15.36 0.81 1.93
N LYS A 36 -14.41 1.73 1.81
CA LYS A 36 -13.76 2.04 0.54
C LYS A 36 -13.20 0.71 0.07
N SER A 37 -13.88 0.11 -0.90
CA SER A 37 -13.56 -1.17 -1.51
C SER A 37 -12.08 -1.17 -1.89
N GLY A 38 -11.26 -1.77 -1.02
CA GLY A 38 -9.82 -1.76 -1.11
C GLY A 38 -9.35 -2.97 -1.89
N ILE A 39 -8.36 -2.76 -2.75
CA ILE A 39 -7.54 -3.83 -3.32
C ILE A 39 -7.11 -4.75 -2.17
N ASN A 40 -7.49 -6.03 -2.18
CA ASN A 40 -7.09 -6.99 -1.15
C ASN A 40 -5.55 -7.00 -1.05
N THR A 41 -5.01 -6.45 0.04
CA THR A 41 -3.57 -6.47 0.30
C THR A 41 -3.17 -7.89 0.67
N VAL A 42 -2.36 -8.51 -0.18
CA VAL A 42 -1.82 -9.87 0.04
C VAL A 42 -0.59 -9.75 0.94
N TYR A 43 -0.43 -10.67 1.89
CA TYR A 43 0.70 -10.72 2.83
C TYR A 43 1.36 -12.09 2.77
N ASP A 44 2.69 -12.10 2.86
CA ASP A 44 3.50 -13.31 2.98
C ASP A 44 4.10 -13.41 4.38
N GLU A 45 4.29 -14.64 4.86
CA GLU A 45 5.06 -14.91 6.07
C GLU A 45 6.52 -14.54 5.83
N TYR A 46 7.06 -13.68 6.68
CA TYR A 46 8.44 -13.22 6.61
C TYR A 46 9.33 -14.02 7.55
N ALA A 47 8.97 -14.04 8.84
CA ALA A 47 9.73 -14.71 9.89
C ALA A 47 8.86 -14.94 11.12
N THR A 48 9.28 -15.89 11.93
CA THR A 48 8.77 -16.12 13.28
C THR A 48 9.89 -15.90 14.28
N TYR A 49 9.65 -15.06 15.28
CA TYR A 49 10.56 -14.76 16.38
C TYR A 49 10.11 -15.47 17.65
N ALA A 50 11.05 -15.92 18.49
CA ALA A 50 10.70 -16.64 19.72
C ALA A 50 10.08 -15.71 20.77
N TYR A 51 10.54 -14.45 20.81
CA TYR A 51 10.06 -13.44 21.75
C TYR A 51 9.83 -12.09 21.07
N ILE A 52 8.91 -11.30 21.65
CA ILE A 52 8.64 -9.93 21.18
C ILE A 52 9.87 -9.02 21.24
N ALA A 53 10.78 -9.24 22.21
CA ALA A 53 12.00 -8.45 22.35
C ALA A 53 12.92 -8.61 21.14
N GLU A 54 13.13 -9.83 20.65
CA GLU A 54 13.96 -10.12 19.47
C GLU A 54 13.40 -9.45 18.20
N PHE A 55 12.07 -9.48 18.06
CA PHE A 55 11.40 -8.79 16.96
C PHE A 55 11.56 -7.26 17.06
N VAL A 56 11.41 -6.68 18.24
CA VAL A 56 11.58 -5.23 18.46
C VAL A 56 13.02 -4.81 18.18
N GLU A 57 14.01 -5.59 18.61
CA GLU A 57 15.41 -5.34 18.31
C GLU A 57 15.69 -5.39 16.79
N SER A 58 15.17 -6.42 16.11
CA SER A 58 15.30 -6.55 14.65
C SER A 58 14.66 -5.37 13.90
N LEU A 59 13.54 -4.86 14.42
CA LEU A 59 12.85 -3.68 13.93
C LEU A 59 13.71 -2.42 14.05
N GLU A 60 14.32 -2.19 15.22
CA GLU A 60 15.13 -1.01 15.52
C GLU A 60 16.45 -1.01 14.73
N GLN A 61 17.05 -2.19 14.56
CA GLN A 61 18.26 -2.38 13.76
C GLN A 61 18.00 -2.35 12.24
N GLY A 62 16.72 -2.29 11.82
CA GLY A 62 16.35 -2.25 10.40
C GLY A 62 16.66 -3.54 9.65
N GLN A 63 16.71 -4.68 10.35
CA GLN A 63 17.03 -5.99 9.77
C GLN A 63 15.86 -6.60 9.00
N ILE A 64 14.66 -6.03 9.13
CA ILE A 64 13.45 -6.48 8.43
C ILE A 64 13.37 -5.78 7.07
N ASP A 65 13.64 -6.53 6.01
CA ASP A 65 13.70 -6.04 4.61
C ASP A 65 14.72 -4.90 4.40
N GLY A 66 15.70 -4.75 5.30
CA GLY A 66 16.67 -3.66 5.28
C GLY A 66 16.03 -2.27 5.45
N LYS A 67 14.83 -2.17 6.05
CA LYS A 67 14.07 -0.93 6.18
C LYS A 67 13.72 -0.58 7.62
N LYS A 68 13.51 0.71 7.83
CA LYS A 68 12.87 1.24 9.04
C LYS A 68 11.36 1.14 8.91
N TRP A 69 10.73 0.70 9.99
CA TRP A 69 9.29 0.52 10.07
C TRP A 69 8.73 1.33 11.24
N SER A 70 7.67 2.06 10.97
CA SER A 70 6.99 2.89 11.95
C SER A 70 5.72 2.19 12.43
N LYS A 71 5.59 2.07 13.75
CA LYS A 71 4.41 1.53 14.41
C LYS A 71 3.18 2.38 14.05
N LYS A 72 2.06 1.73 13.74
CA LYS A 72 0.80 2.38 13.36
C LYS A 72 -0.32 2.10 14.34
N GLU A 73 -0.87 0.90 14.29
CA GLU A 73 -2.10 0.56 14.98
C GLU A 73 -1.94 -0.78 15.69
N LYS A 74 -2.40 -0.84 16.94
CA LYS A 74 -2.45 -2.06 17.73
C LYS A 74 -3.88 -2.54 17.83
N ARG A 75 -4.15 -3.79 17.48
CA ARG A 75 -5.45 -4.43 17.65
C ARG A 75 -5.31 -5.63 18.58
N VAL A 76 -6.04 -5.61 19.68
CA VAL A 76 -6.13 -6.76 20.59
C VAL A 76 -7.38 -7.55 20.23
N THR A 77 -7.20 -8.83 19.95
CA THR A 77 -8.28 -9.75 19.61
C THR A 77 -8.42 -10.82 20.70
N LYS A 78 -9.42 -11.70 20.57
CA LYS A 78 -9.59 -12.86 21.44
C LYS A 78 -8.40 -13.83 21.35
N LEU A 79 -7.78 -13.95 20.18
CA LEU A 79 -6.69 -14.89 19.90
C LEU A 79 -5.31 -14.33 20.30
N GLY A 80 -5.15 -13.01 20.31
CA GLY A 80 -3.84 -12.40 20.48
C GLY A 80 -3.80 -10.93 20.12
N GLU A 81 -2.59 -10.39 20.12
CA GLU A 81 -2.29 -9.02 19.71
C GLU A 81 -1.80 -9.01 18.27
N LYS A 82 -2.42 -8.15 17.44
CA LYS A 82 -1.97 -7.85 16.08
C LYS A 82 -1.49 -6.41 16.03
N GLN A 83 -0.25 -6.20 15.60
CA GLN A 83 0.36 -4.89 15.52
C GLN A 83 0.73 -4.55 14.08
N PHE A 84 0.25 -3.42 13.59
CA PHE A 84 0.52 -2.94 12.23
C PHE A 84 1.68 -1.95 12.20
N TYR A 85 2.43 -2.01 11.10
CA TYR A 85 3.56 -1.16 10.82
C TYR A 85 3.51 -0.68 9.37
N LYS A 86 4.08 0.50 9.13
CA LYS A 86 4.27 1.07 7.79
C LYS A 86 5.75 1.31 7.57
N CYS A 87 6.27 0.97 6.39
CA CYS A 87 7.62 1.31 6.04
C CYS A 87 7.79 2.84 6.09
N SER A 88 8.87 3.33 6.70
CA SER A 88 9.13 4.76 6.79
C SER A 88 9.41 5.40 5.42
N SER A 89 9.78 4.58 4.42
CA SER A 89 10.21 5.05 3.10
C SER A 89 9.23 4.79 1.97
N CYS A 90 8.11 4.08 2.20
CA CYS A 90 7.13 3.79 1.15
C CYS A 90 5.72 3.48 1.70
N SER A 91 4.79 3.12 0.82
CA SER A 91 3.43 2.69 1.17
C SER A 91 3.34 1.29 1.76
N LYS A 92 4.38 0.46 1.61
CA LYS A 92 4.40 -0.96 2.00
C LYS A 92 4.10 -1.14 3.49
N LYS A 93 3.29 -2.15 3.79
CA LYS A 93 2.80 -2.45 5.14
C LYS A 93 3.31 -3.80 5.61
N MET A 94 3.37 -3.95 6.92
CA MET A 94 3.55 -5.25 7.56
C MET A 94 2.72 -5.31 8.84
N PHE A 95 2.54 -6.51 9.36
CA PHE A 95 1.99 -6.70 10.68
C PHE A 95 2.72 -7.81 11.42
N SER A 96 2.71 -7.75 12.75
CA SER A 96 3.07 -8.86 13.61
C SER A 96 1.85 -9.39 14.35
N VAL A 97 1.85 -10.68 14.65
CA VAL A 97 0.83 -11.37 15.45
C VAL A 97 1.52 -12.09 16.59
N LYS A 98 1.05 -11.83 17.81
CA LYS A 98 1.43 -12.55 19.02
C LYS A 98 0.18 -13.21 19.62
N LEU A 99 0.15 -14.53 19.65
CA LEU A 99 -0.95 -15.29 20.24
C LEU A 99 -0.92 -15.19 21.77
N ARG A 100 -2.06 -15.33 22.45
CA ARG A 100 -2.09 -15.33 23.93
C ARG A 100 -1.42 -16.56 24.53
N THR A 101 -1.40 -17.65 23.79
CA THR A 101 -0.91 -18.97 24.20
C THR A 101 0.56 -19.19 23.86
N SER A 102 1.20 -18.26 23.13
CA SER A 102 2.59 -18.38 22.70
C SER A 102 3.34 -17.08 22.98
N LEU A 103 4.64 -17.19 23.23
CA LEU A 103 5.55 -16.05 23.28
C LEU A 103 6.03 -15.65 21.89
N GLU A 104 5.87 -16.55 20.91
CA GLU A 104 6.28 -16.36 19.54
C GLU A 104 5.53 -15.21 18.86
N VAL A 105 6.25 -14.57 17.95
CA VAL A 105 5.74 -13.46 17.16
C VAL A 105 5.92 -13.79 15.70
N GLN A 106 4.80 -13.97 15.01
CA GLN A 106 4.77 -14.15 13.56
C GLN A 106 4.74 -12.79 12.90
N VAL A 107 5.58 -12.59 11.88
CA VAL A 107 5.67 -11.35 11.12
C VAL A 107 5.29 -11.62 9.68
N CYS A 108 4.34 -10.85 9.16
CA CYS A 108 3.89 -10.92 7.78
C CYS A 108 4.07 -9.57 7.09
N ILE A 109 4.60 -9.58 5.88
CA ILE A 109 4.89 -8.39 5.08
C ILE A 109 4.03 -8.41 3.81
N GLU A 110 3.56 -7.24 3.38
CA GLU A 110 2.82 -7.10 2.13
C GLU A 110 3.62 -7.66 0.94
N TYR A 111 2.97 -8.48 0.12
CA TYR A 111 3.58 -9.15 -1.03
C TYR A 111 4.09 -8.14 -2.05
N GLY A 112 5.33 -8.32 -2.51
CA GLY A 112 5.97 -7.47 -3.51
C GLY A 112 7.12 -6.60 -2.98
N LEU A 113 7.77 -5.86 -3.88
CA LEU A 113 8.93 -5.03 -3.57
C LEU A 113 8.53 -3.68 -2.96
N HIS A 114 9.43 -3.07 -2.19
CA HIS A 114 9.26 -1.70 -1.69
C HIS A 114 9.11 -0.71 -2.86
N GLN A 115 7.95 -0.05 -2.94
CA GLN A 115 7.68 0.98 -3.93
C GLN A 115 8.16 2.34 -3.43
N TYR A 116 9.35 2.75 -3.85
CA TYR A 116 9.79 4.13 -3.62
C TYR A 116 9.03 5.05 -4.57
N SER A 117 8.09 5.81 -4.04
CA SER A 117 7.75 7.07 -4.67
C SER A 117 8.98 7.98 -4.53
N ASN A 118 9.95 7.85 -5.43
CA ASN A 118 10.93 8.91 -5.69
C ASN A 118 10.18 10.09 -6.36
N ALA A 119 9.16 10.59 -5.67
CA ALA A 119 8.46 11.81 -5.98
C ALA A 119 9.23 12.92 -5.27
N ASN A 120 10.29 13.42 -5.92
CA ASN A 120 10.65 14.85 -6.01
C ASN A 120 12.12 15.11 -6.35
N SER A 121 12.60 14.60 -7.49
CA SER A 121 13.38 15.50 -8.34
C SER A 121 12.82 15.42 -9.75
N LYS A 122 12.36 16.56 -10.28
CA LYS A 122 12.08 16.74 -11.70
C LYS A 122 13.21 16.17 -12.56
N GLU A 123 14.43 16.23 -12.04
CA GLU A 123 15.65 15.65 -12.57
C GLU A 123 15.61 14.12 -12.71
N ALA A 124 15.19 13.36 -11.69
CA ALA A 124 15.10 11.89 -11.78
C ALA A 124 14.01 11.44 -12.76
N TRP A 125 12.89 12.18 -12.82
CA TRP A 125 11.88 11.97 -13.86
C TRP A 125 12.42 12.25 -15.26
N GLU A 126 13.10 13.39 -15.47
CA GLU A 126 13.69 13.72 -16.76
C GLU A 126 14.83 12.75 -17.15
N LYS A 127 15.67 12.31 -16.20
CA LYS A 127 16.68 11.25 -16.40
C LYS A 127 16.03 9.97 -16.91
N SER A 128 14.95 9.54 -16.25
CA SER A 128 14.23 8.31 -16.59
C SER A 128 13.50 8.42 -17.93
N LYS A 129 12.82 9.55 -18.18
CA LYS A 129 12.17 9.87 -19.44
C LYS A 129 13.16 9.91 -20.61
N ASN A 130 14.28 10.62 -20.46
CA ASN A 130 15.32 10.71 -21.48
C ASN A 130 15.92 9.34 -21.78
N ARG A 131 16.09 8.49 -20.75
CA ARG A 131 16.58 7.12 -20.94
C ARG A 131 15.58 6.25 -21.69
N VAL A 132 14.29 6.31 -21.35
CA VAL A 132 13.20 5.63 -22.08
C VAL A 132 13.24 5.98 -23.56
N LEU A 133 13.30 7.28 -23.88
CA LEU A 133 13.32 7.75 -25.27
C LEU A 133 14.58 7.26 -26.00
N LYS A 134 15.75 7.30 -25.34
CA LYS A 134 17.02 6.79 -25.89
C LYS A 134 16.94 5.28 -26.20
N MET A 135 16.40 4.47 -25.29
CA MET A 135 16.27 3.02 -25.49
C MET A 135 15.31 2.70 -26.65
N TYR A 136 14.25 3.48 -26.80
CA TYR A 136 13.32 3.31 -27.91
C TYR A 136 13.95 3.73 -29.26
N GLN A 137 14.50 4.95 -29.36
CA GLN A 137 15.00 5.49 -30.62
C GLN A 137 16.35 4.91 -31.06
N LYS A 138 17.31 4.77 -30.14
CA LYS A 138 18.69 4.38 -30.48
C LYS A 138 18.95 2.89 -30.34
N GLU A 139 18.27 2.24 -29.39
CA GLU A 139 18.49 0.82 -29.07
C GLU A 139 17.38 -0.09 -29.62
N GLY A 140 16.34 0.47 -30.24
CA GLY A 140 15.24 -0.27 -30.86
C GLY A 140 14.42 -1.12 -29.88
N LYS A 141 14.44 -0.80 -28.58
CA LYS A 141 13.80 -1.60 -27.53
C LYS A 141 12.29 -1.41 -27.53
N LYS A 142 11.56 -2.51 -27.31
CA LYS A 142 10.10 -2.49 -27.19
C LYS A 142 9.67 -1.94 -25.81
N PRO A 143 8.48 -1.32 -25.68
CA PRO A 143 7.99 -0.76 -24.42
C PRO A 143 8.06 -1.72 -23.22
N LYS A 144 7.76 -3.01 -23.44
CA LYS A 144 7.84 -4.05 -22.41
C LYS A 144 9.28 -4.30 -21.93
N GLU A 145 10.25 -4.26 -22.84
CA GLU A 145 11.67 -4.44 -22.51
C GLU A 145 12.22 -3.23 -21.74
N ILE A 146 11.81 -2.03 -22.14
CA ILE A 146 12.15 -0.78 -21.45
C ILE A 146 11.56 -0.77 -20.04
N SER A 147 10.30 -1.17 -19.89
CA SER A 147 9.63 -1.31 -18.59
C SER A 147 10.39 -2.28 -17.68
N ARG A 148 10.75 -3.47 -18.20
CA ARG A 148 11.53 -4.45 -17.45
C ARG A 148 12.90 -3.92 -17.04
N TRP A 149 13.58 -3.19 -17.93
CA TRP A 149 14.87 -2.57 -17.63
C TRP A 149 14.75 -1.51 -16.53
N LEU A 150 13.76 -0.62 -16.60
CA LEU A 150 13.54 0.41 -15.57
C LEU A 150 13.28 -0.19 -14.19
N CYS A 151 12.51 -1.28 -14.10
CA CYS A 151 12.26 -1.98 -12.85
C CYS A 151 13.55 -2.49 -12.18
N LEU A 152 14.56 -2.88 -12.97
CA LEU A 152 15.86 -3.36 -12.47
C LEU A 152 16.81 -2.22 -12.08
N GLN A 153 16.46 -0.97 -12.38
CA GLN A 153 17.35 0.19 -12.23
C GLN A 153 16.78 1.21 -11.23
N LEU A 154 15.72 0.86 -10.50
CA LEU A 154 15.10 1.69 -9.46
C LEU A 154 16.06 2.04 -8.29
N LEU A 155 17.19 1.35 -8.18
CA LEU A 155 18.25 1.63 -7.21
C LEU A 155 19.28 2.66 -7.71
N GLU A 156 19.26 3.04 -8.99
CA GLU A 156 20.24 3.93 -9.65
C GLU A 156 19.65 5.31 -10.04
N ASP A 157 18.88 5.90 -9.12
CA ASP A 157 18.18 7.18 -9.25
C ASP A 157 17.15 7.26 -10.40
N TYR A 158 16.74 6.12 -10.94
CA TYR A 158 15.62 6.06 -11.88
C TYR A 158 14.29 6.01 -11.12
N VAL A 159 13.26 6.60 -11.71
CA VAL A 159 11.90 6.53 -11.19
C VAL A 159 11.10 5.49 -11.97
N GLU A 160 10.13 4.89 -11.30
CA GLU A 160 9.22 3.97 -11.93
C GLU A 160 8.38 4.72 -12.98
N ILE A 161 8.43 4.23 -14.22
CA ILE A 161 7.56 4.69 -15.31
C ILE A 161 6.69 3.51 -15.73
N SER A 162 5.38 3.62 -15.51
CA SER A 162 4.41 2.59 -15.88
C SER A 162 4.41 2.34 -17.38
N GLN A 163 3.96 1.15 -17.81
CA GLN A 163 3.84 0.83 -19.25
C GLN A 163 2.93 1.81 -20.00
N THR A 164 1.88 2.31 -19.36
CA THR A 164 0.99 3.32 -19.93
C THR A 164 1.75 4.63 -20.17
N GLN A 165 2.55 5.08 -19.20
CA GLN A 165 3.37 6.28 -19.35
C GLN A 165 4.44 6.12 -20.44
N ILE A 166 5.11 4.96 -20.51
CA ILE A 166 6.08 4.66 -21.59
C ILE A 166 5.38 4.71 -22.96
N SER A 167 4.21 4.10 -23.08
CA SER A 167 3.43 4.09 -24.32
C SER A 167 3.03 5.51 -24.74
N ASN A 168 2.56 6.32 -23.80
CA ASN A 168 2.21 7.73 -24.05
C ASN A 168 3.44 8.57 -24.46
N LEU A 169 4.61 8.36 -23.83
CA LEU A 169 5.86 9.03 -24.20
C LEU A 169 6.27 8.70 -25.64
N ILE A 170 6.19 7.43 -26.02
CA ILE A 170 6.51 6.97 -27.38
C ILE A 170 5.51 7.49 -28.41
N GLN A 171 4.21 7.51 -28.09
CA GLN A 171 3.20 8.08 -28.98
C GLN A 171 3.40 9.57 -29.22
N ARG A 172 3.71 10.34 -28.17
CA ARG A 172 4.02 11.78 -28.29
C ARG A 172 5.26 12.01 -29.15
N LEU A 173 6.26 11.16 -29.03
CA LEU A 173 7.45 11.20 -29.87
C LEU A 173 7.11 10.96 -31.35
N LYS A 174 6.35 9.90 -31.65
CA LYS A 174 5.91 9.59 -33.02
C LYS A 174 5.11 10.73 -33.66
N LYS A 175 4.25 11.40 -32.89
CA LYS A 175 3.48 12.57 -33.35
C LYS A 175 4.33 13.81 -33.63
N GLN A 176 5.52 13.92 -33.04
CA GLN A 176 6.46 15.00 -33.36
C GLN A 176 7.25 14.71 -34.64
N ASP A 177 7.47 13.44 -34.96
CA ASP A 177 8.15 13.01 -36.20
C ASP A 177 7.19 12.90 -37.40
N GLU A 178 5.87 13.02 -37.20
CA GLU A 178 4.90 13.11 -38.29
C GLU A 178 5.01 14.48 -38.98
N PRO A 179 5.17 14.53 -40.31
CA PRO A 179 5.20 15.81 -41.02
C PRO A 179 3.83 16.48 -40.86
N THR A 180 3.81 17.60 -40.14
CA THR A 180 2.62 18.44 -40.05
C THR A 180 2.20 18.84 -41.46
N MET A 181 0.99 18.46 -41.88
CA MET A 181 0.47 18.78 -43.20
C MET A 181 0.50 20.30 -43.39
N THR A 182 1.41 20.77 -44.23
CA THR A 182 1.56 22.21 -44.48
C THR A 182 0.37 22.70 -45.30
N VAL A 183 0.09 24.00 -45.24
CA VAL A 183 -0.96 24.63 -46.04
C VAL A 183 -0.77 24.36 -47.54
N GLU A 184 0.49 24.23 -48.00
CA GLU A 184 0.83 23.84 -49.37
C GLU A 184 0.51 22.38 -49.69
N MET A 185 0.79 21.44 -48.78
CA MET A 185 0.42 20.04 -48.96
C MET A 185 -1.11 19.87 -49.03
N LEU A 186 -1.84 20.65 -48.22
CA LEU A 186 -3.31 20.73 -48.27
C LEU A 186 -3.83 21.25 -49.59
N LYS A 187 -3.26 22.35 -50.10
CA LYS A 187 -3.62 22.91 -51.41
C LYS A 187 -3.38 21.90 -52.53
N ASN A 188 -2.22 21.26 -52.55
CA ASN A 188 -1.88 20.25 -53.57
C ASN A 188 -2.77 19.01 -53.50
N TRP A 189 -3.20 18.61 -52.30
CA TRP A 189 -4.16 17.51 -52.14
C TRP A 189 -5.54 17.88 -52.71
N CYS A 190 -6.04 19.09 -52.42
CA CYS A 190 -7.29 19.57 -53.00
C CYS A 190 -7.24 19.63 -54.53
N TYR A 191 -6.14 20.15 -55.11
CA TYR A 191 -5.99 20.26 -56.58
C TYR A 191 -5.83 18.91 -57.30
N SER A 192 -5.38 17.87 -56.62
CA SER A 192 -5.25 16.52 -57.20
C SER A 192 -6.52 15.68 -57.12
N HIS A 193 -7.53 16.16 -56.38
CA HIS A 193 -8.82 15.49 -56.17
C HIS A 193 -10.00 16.35 -56.64
N SER A 194 -9.73 17.41 -57.41
CA SER A 194 -10.73 18.16 -58.19
C SER A 194 -10.53 17.92 -59.68
#